data_AF-W0FTA8-F1
#
_entry.id   AF-W0FTA8-F1
#
_cell.length_a   1.000
_cell.length_b   1.000
_cell.length_c   1.000
_cell.angle_alpha   90.00
_cell.angle_beta   90.00
_cell.angle_gamma   90.00
#
_symmetry.space_group_name_H-M   'P 1'
#
loop_
_entity.id
_entity.type
_entity.pdbx_description
1 polymer ?
#
loop_
_entity_poly.entity_id
_entity_poly.type
_entity_poly.pdbx_seq_one_letter_code
_entity_poly.pdbx_strand_id
1 'polypeptide(L)' 'MTVNGLANISGLSPSTVKSIIYGASKNPGVATVKILCDGLGITLVEFFDSPIFDELEQEIE' A
#
# COMPACT_ATOMS: atom_id res chain seq x y z
N MET A 1 13.02 0.96 -6.37
CA MET A 1 11.86 1.13 -7.28
C MET A 1 11.40 2.59 -7.24
N THR A 2 10.98 3.19 -8.36
CA THR A 2 10.46 4.57 -8.39
C THR A 2 8.94 4.58 -8.21
N VAL A 3 8.36 5.72 -7.81
CA VAL A 3 6.89 5.88 -7.69
C VAL A 3 6.17 5.59 -9.01
N ASN A 4 6.72 6.09 -10.12
CA ASN A 4 6.15 5.84 -11.45
C ASN A 4 6.27 4.36 -11.86
N GLY A 5 7.34 3.68 -11.47
CA GLY A 5 7.50 2.25 -11.69
C GLY A 5 6.43 1.43 -10.96
N LEU A 6 6.20 1.74 -9.67
CA LEU A 6 5.15 1.10 -8.88
C LEU A 6 3.74 1.38 -9.44
N ALA A 7 3.48 2.62 -9.85
CA ALA A 7 2.22 3.00 -10.49
C ALA A 7 1.95 2.19 -11.76
N ASN A 8 2.97 2.03 -12.62
CA ASN A 8 2.86 1.27 -13.86
C ASN A 8 2.54 -0.22 -13.62
N ILE A 9 3.30 -0.88 -12.74
CA ILE A 9 3.09 -2.31 -12.46
C ILE A 9 1.78 -2.58 -11.70
N SER A 10 1.29 -1.62 -10.92
CA SER A 10 0.05 -1.75 -10.14
C SER A 10 -1.19 -1.23 -10.89
N GLY A 11 -1.05 -0.72 -12.12
CA GLY A 11 -2.19 -0.14 -12.86
C GLY A 11 -2.85 1.07 -12.16
N LEU A 12 -2.10 1.79 -11.32
CA LEU A 12 -2.55 2.98 -10.60
C LEU A 12 -1.99 4.25 -11.25
N SER A 13 -2.66 5.38 -11.04
CA SER A 13 -2.09 6.66 -11.46
C SER A 13 -0.87 7.03 -10.59
N PRO A 14 0.17 7.68 -11.14
CA PRO A 14 1.30 8.16 -10.34
C PRO A 14 0.89 9.09 -9.19
N SER A 15 -0.16 9.90 -9.35
CA SER A 15 -0.66 10.77 -8.28
C SER A 15 -1.30 9.98 -7.14
N THR A 16 -2.01 8.89 -7.42
CA THR A 16 -2.54 7.96 -6.41
C THR A 16 -1.40 7.34 -5.60
N VAL A 17 -0.37 6.81 -6.26
CA VAL A 17 0.75 6.20 -5.54
C VAL A 17 1.53 7.25 -4.74
N LYS A 18 1.73 8.46 -5.29
CA LYS A 18 2.33 9.57 -4.55
C LYS A 18 1.53 9.95 -3.32
N SER A 19 0.20 10.02 -3.40
CA SER A 19 -0.63 10.42 -2.26
C SER A 19 -0.56 9.41 -1.12
N ILE A 20 -0.46 8.11 -1.44
CA ILE A 20 -0.28 7.03 -0.46
C ILE A 20 1.11 7.12 0.18
N ILE A 21 2.18 7.14 -0.63
CA ILE A 21 3.56 7.12 -0.12
C ILE A 21 3.91 8.37 0.69
N TYR A 22 3.43 9.54 0.26
CA TYR A 22 3.69 10.81 0.97
C TYR A 22 2.63 11.16 2.02
N GLY A 23 1.71 10.24 2.34
CA GLY A 23 0.76 10.41 3.45
C GLY A 23 -0.34 11.45 3.24
N ALA A 24 -0.57 11.90 2.00
CA ALA A 24 -1.73 12.72 1.66
C ALA A 24 -3.04 11.89 1.72
N SER A 25 -2.96 10.62 1.34
CA SER A 25 -3.99 9.62 1.63
C SER A 25 -3.58 8.84 2.87
N LYS A 26 -4.36 8.99 3.96
CA LYS A 26 -4.08 8.35 5.25
C LYS A 26 -4.77 7.00 5.45
N ASN A 27 -5.73 6.67 4.60
CA ASN A 27 -6.51 5.44 4.71
C ASN A 27 -6.73 4.79 3.33
N PRO A 28 -5.66 4.27 2.69
CA PRO A 28 -5.83 3.44 1.51
C PRO A 28 -6.60 2.17 1.89
N GLY A 29 -7.78 1.98 1.28
CA GLY A 29 -8.58 0.79 1.52
C GLY A 29 -7.88 -0.49 1.09
N VAL A 30 -8.29 -1.63 1.64
CA VAL A 30 -7.69 -2.96 1.37
C VAL A 30 -7.64 -3.31 -0.12
N ALA A 31 -8.63 -2.87 -0.91
CA ALA A 31 -8.61 -3.08 -2.36
C ALA A 31 -7.43 -2.38 -3.04
N THR A 32 -7.09 -1.16 -2.62
CA THR A 32 -5.93 -0.42 -3.13
C THR A 32 -4.63 -1.09 -2.71
N VAL A 33 -4.54 -1.57 -1.46
CA VAL A 33 -3.39 -2.35 -0.98
C VAL A 33 -3.23 -3.62 -1.82
N LYS A 34 -4.32 -4.34 -2.09
CA LYS A 34 -4.31 -5.55 -2.94
C LYS A 34 -3.79 -5.26 -4.35
N ILE A 35 -4.19 -4.15 -4.97
CA ILE A 35 -3.71 -3.72 -6.28
C ILE A 35 -2.18 -3.48 -6.26
N LEU A 36 -1.66 -2.86 -5.20
CA LEU A 36 -0.22 -2.67 -5.01
C LEU A 36 0.52 -4.01 -4.84
N CYS A 37 -0.05 -4.93 -4.05
CA CYS A 37 0.48 -6.29 -3.88
C CYS A 37 0.52 -7.04 -5.22
N ASP A 38 -0.54 -6.93 -6.03
CA ASP A 38 -0.59 -7.54 -7.36
C ASP A 38 0.50 -6.99 -8.28
N GLY A 39 0.72 -5.68 -8.28
CA GLY A 39 1.82 -5.07 -9.02
C GLY A 39 3.21 -5.51 -8.54
N LEU A 40 3.35 -5.76 -7.25
CA LEU A 40 4.59 -6.25 -6.62
C LEU A 40 4.80 -7.76 -6.75
N GLY A 41 3.79 -8.51 -7.18
CA GLY A 41 3.84 -9.98 -7.26
C GLY A 41 3.84 -10.67 -5.89
N ILE A 42 3.28 -10.02 -4.86
CA ILE A 42 3.14 -10.57 -3.50
C ILE A 42 1.67 -10.71 -3.13
N THR A 43 1.38 -11.55 -2.15
CA THR A 43 0.07 -11.70 -1.54
C THR A 43 -0.17 -10.63 -0.47
N LEU A 44 -1.42 -10.45 -0.05
CA LEU A 44 -1.74 -9.62 1.12
C LEU A 44 -1.11 -10.20 2.40
N VAL A 45 -1.03 -11.53 2.50
CA VAL A 45 -0.42 -12.19 3.67
C VAL A 45 1.04 -11.78 3.79
N GLU A 46 1.82 -11.86 2.71
CA GLU A 46 3.22 -11.42 2.68
C GLU A 46 3.37 -9.92 2.92
N PHE A 47 2.42 -9.09 2.47
CA PHE A 47 2.45 -7.65 2.74
C PHE A 47 2.31 -7.33 4.23
N PHE A 48 1.45 -8.06 4.94
CA PHE A 48 1.21 -7.89 6.37
C PHE A 48 2.16 -8.72 7.25
N ASP A 49 3.05 -9.53 6.67
CA ASP A 49 4.07 -10.30 7.37
C ASP A 49 5.26 -9.41 7.76
N SER A 50 5.01 -8.46 8.67
CA SER A 50 6.02 -7.52 9.17
C SER A 50 5.73 -7.15 10.62
N PRO A 51 6.75 -7.08 11.50
CA PRO A 51 6.59 -6.72 12.91
C PRO A 51 5.93 -5.36 13.15
N ILE A 52 5.94 -4.47 12.14
CA ILE A 52 5.23 -3.18 12.23
C ILE A 52 3.73 -3.36 12.48
N PHE A 53 3.16 -4.50 12.08
CA PHE A 53 1.74 -4.82 12.28
C PHE A 53 1.46 -5.50 13.63
N ASP A 54 2.49 -5.95 14.35
CA ASP A 54 2.34 -6.61 15.67
C ASP A 54 2.16 -5.58 16.81
N GLU A 55 2.68 -4.36 16.62
CA GLU A 55 2.73 -3.29 17.64
C GLU A 55 1.78 -2.12 17.33
N LEU A 56 0.79 -2.30 16.45
CA LEU A 56 -0.16 -1.23 16.14
C LEU A 56 -1.12 -0.98 17.32
N GLU A 57 -1.26 0.29 17.68
CA GLU A 57 -2.24 0.74 18.68
C GLU A 57 -3.68 0.56 18.18
N GLN A 58 -4.60 0.41 19.12
CA GLN A 58 -6.02 0.26 18.81
C GLN A 58 -6.61 1.59 18.27
N GLU A 59 -7.27 1.53 17.12
CA GLU A 59 -7.92 2.69 16.47
C GLU A 59 -9.36 2.95 16.96
N ILE A 60 -9.89 2.16 17.90
CA ILE A 60 -11.25 2.30 18.45
C ILE A 60 -11.22 3.27 19.63
N GLU A 61 -12.01 4.34 19.55
CA GLU A 61 -12.31 5.28 20.66
C GLU A 61 -13.55 4.87 21.46
#